data_AF-A0AA42QCZ6-F1
#
_entry.id   AF-A0AA42QCZ6-F1
#
_cell.length_a   1.000
_cell.length_b   1.000
_cell.length_c   1.000
_cell.angle_alpha   90.00
_cell.angle_beta   90.00
_cell.angle_gamma   90.00
#
_symmetry.space_group_name_H-M   'P 1'
#
loop_
_entity.id
_entity.type
_entity.pdbx_description
1 polymer ?
#
loop_
_entity_poly.entity_id
_entity_poly.type
_entity_poly.pdbx_seq_one_letter_code
_entity_poly.pdbx_strand_id
1 'polypeptide(L)'
;MHREILASRRRAVIAAVNAFPGGRECAAAHLGLDLKRFDNQLYENPGHRPLSDEQVAQLERLAGTTLLADYLCALYGGVFVPMPGAEQLDNIDLYTRAITTAVQRGQVDKLIADALRDGVIDEAELAEIIAAHRQHIAARHAEVGAVITLHRK
;
A
#
# COMPACT_ATOMS: atom_id res chain seq x y z
N MET A 1 3.84 -11.21 -0.33
CA MET A 1 5.00 -10.36 -0.70
C MET A 1 5.37 -9.54 0.52
N HIS A 2 6.56 -9.75 1.11
CA HIS A 2 7.03 -8.94 2.23
C HIS A 2 7.38 -7.55 1.68
N ARG A 3 6.58 -6.53 1.99
CA ARG A 3 6.85 -5.14 1.59
C ARG A 3 7.78 -4.52 2.64
N GLU A 4 9.03 -4.28 2.26
CA GLU A 4 9.98 -3.54 3.10
C GLU A 4 9.55 -2.07 3.17
N ILE A 5 9.35 -1.56 4.38
CA ILE A 5 9.01 -0.14 4.60
C ILE A 5 10.26 0.69 4.32
N LEU A 6 10.19 1.58 3.34
CA LEU A 6 11.33 2.37 2.90
C LEU A 6 11.66 3.47 3.92
N ALA A 7 12.94 3.62 4.26
CA ALA A 7 13.38 4.48 5.37
C ALA A 7 13.22 6.00 5.12
N SER A 8 12.92 6.45 3.91
CA SER A 8 12.75 7.88 3.60
C SER A 8 11.86 8.12 2.38
N ARG A 9 11.28 9.33 2.30
CA ARG A 9 10.48 9.76 1.14
C ARG A 9 11.24 9.58 -0.16
N ARG A 10 12.50 10.03 -0.19
CA ARG A 10 13.37 9.90 -1.38
C ARG A 10 13.50 8.45 -1.83
N ARG A 11 13.70 7.50 -0.89
CA ARG A 11 13.77 6.07 -1.22
C ARG A 11 12.43 5.56 -1.76
N ALA A 12 11.31 5.98 -1.17
CA ALA A 12 9.97 5.65 -1.66
C ALA A 12 9.74 6.13 -3.10
N VAL A 13 10.12 7.37 -3.40
CA VAL A 13 9.99 7.95 -4.75
C VAL A 13 10.89 7.23 -5.75
N ILE A 14 12.15 6.95 -5.40
CA ILE A 14 13.06 6.20 -6.28
C ILE A 14 12.52 4.80 -6.55
N ALA A 15 12.01 4.11 -5.53
CA ALA A 15 11.42 2.79 -5.69
C ALA A 15 10.17 2.82 -6.58
N ALA A 16 9.31 3.83 -6.42
CA ALA A 16 8.14 4.04 -7.30
C ALA A 16 8.54 4.23 -8.76
N VAL A 17 9.58 5.04 -9.04
CA VAL A 17 10.09 5.22 -10.41
C VAL A 17 10.71 3.94 -10.96
N ASN A 18 11.45 3.18 -10.14
CA ASN A 18 12.04 1.92 -10.57
C ASN A 18 10.98 0.85 -10.88
N ALA A 19 9.83 0.88 -10.19
CA ALA A 19 8.70 0.01 -10.46
C ALA A 19 7.88 0.44 -11.68
N PHE A 20 8.09 1.66 -12.20
CA PHE A 20 7.34 2.17 -13.34
C PHE A 20 7.71 1.39 -14.63
N PRO A 21 6.71 0.91 -15.41
CA PRO A 21 6.97 0.22 -16.66
C PRO A 21 7.81 1.05 -17.63
N GLY A 22 8.92 0.49 -18.12
CA GLY A 22 9.88 1.21 -18.96
C GLY A 22 10.84 2.14 -18.21
N GLY A 23 10.80 2.12 -16.87
CA GLY A 23 11.75 2.81 -16.01
C GLY A 23 11.68 4.34 -16.08
N ARG A 24 12.78 5.00 -15.74
CA ARG A 24 12.82 6.47 -15.58
C ARG A 24 12.47 7.24 -16.85
N GLU A 25 12.82 6.73 -18.03
CA GLU A 25 12.63 7.46 -19.29
C GLU A 25 11.14 7.53 -19.63
N CYS A 26 10.44 6.40 -19.48
CA CYS A 26 8.99 6.34 -19.62
C CYS A 26 8.29 7.14 -18.50
N ALA A 27 8.79 7.09 -17.27
CA ALA A 27 8.23 7.90 -16.17
C ALA A 27 8.36 9.41 -16.45
N ALA A 28 9.52 9.87 -16.90
CA ALA A 28 9.76 11.26 -17.26
C ALA A 28 8.83 11.72 -18.41
N ALA A 29 8.73 10.91 -19.46
CA ALA A 29 7.84 11.17 -20.58
C ALA A 29 6.36 11.21 -20.14
N HIS A 30 5.95 10.30 -19.26
CA HIS A 30 4.59 10.26 -18.72
C HIS A 30 4.23 11.52 -17.93
N LEU A 31 5.18 12.09 -17.20
CA LEU A 31 5.01 13.35 -16.48
C LEU A 31 5.22 14.60 -17.36
N GLY A 32 5.54 14.44 -18.64
CA GLY A 32 5.83 15.55 -19.55
C GLY A 32 7.09 16.33 -19.16
N LEU A 33 8.08 15.67 -18.56
CA LEU A 33 9.35 16.26 -18.12
C LEU A 33 10.50 15.81 -19.02
N ASP A 34 11.44 16.71 -19.30
CA ASP A 34 12.75 16.34 -19.83
C ASP A 34 13.47 15.42 -18.84
N LEU A 35 14.12 14.36 -19.34
CA LEU A 35 14.84 13.38 -18.53
C LEU A 35 15.84 14.01 -17.56
N LYS A 36 16.60 15.03 -17.99
CA LYS A 36 17.56 15.74 -17.14
C LYS A 36 16.85 16.47 -16.01
N ARG A 37 15.72 17.12 -16.30
CA ARG A 37 14.91 17.77 -15.27
C ARG A 37 14.36 16.72 -14.30
N PHE A 38 13.81 15.63 -14.82
CA PHE A 38 13.27 14.53 -14.03
C PHE A 38 14.32 13.93 -13.09
N ASP A 39 15.52 13.59 -13.59
CA ASP A 39 16.62 13.06 -12.77
C ASP A 39 16.98 14.03 -11.63
N ASN A 40 17.09 15.32 -11.94
CA ASN A 40 17.40 16.32 -10.92
C ASN A 40 16.32 16.40 -9.83
N GLN A 41 15.05 16.22 -10.18
CA GLN A 41 13.96 16.18 -9.20
C GLN A 41 13.89 14.84 -8.45
N LEU A 42 14.18 13.72 -9.11
CA LEU A 42 14.17 12.38 -8.52
C LEU A 42 15.29 12.18 -7.50
N TYR A 43 16.50 12.65 -7.83
CA TYR A 43 17.66 12.54 -6.96
C TYR A 43 17.82 13.71 -6.00
N GLU A 44 16.89 14.67 -6.02
CA GLU A 44 16.87 15.87 -5.17
C GLU A 44 18.16 16.69 -5.29
N ASN A 45 18.64 16.86 -6.53
CA ASN A 45 19.85 17.64 -6.82
C ASN A 45 19.66 19.12 -6.45
N PRO A 46 20.71 19.83 -5.98
CA PRO A 46 20.62 21.22 -5.54
C PRO A 46 19.98 22.13 -6.60
N GLY A 47 19.10 23.03 -6.15
CA GLY A 47 18.41 24.00 -7.03
C GLY A 47 17.16 23.45 -7.73
N HIS A 48 16.80 22.18 -7.52
CA HIS A 48 15.60 21.58 -8.07
C HIS A 48 14.62 21.17 -6.98
N ARG A 49 13.33 21.41 -7.21
CA ARG A 49 12.26 20.91 -6.33
C ARG A 49 12.07 19.42 -6.57
N PRO A 50 11.97 18.57 -5.52
CA PRO A 50 11.64 17.16 -5.67
C PRO A 50 10.33 16.95 -6.43
N LEU A 51 10.13 15.73 -6.97
CA LEU A 51 8.83 15.34 -7.52
C LEU A 51 7.73 15.54 -6.47
N SER A 52 6.60 16.12 -6.88
CA SER A 52 5.45 16.32 -5.98
C SER A 52 4.75 14.99 -5.67
N ASP A 53 4.01 14.94 -4.57
CA ASP A 53 3.24 13.74 -4.20
C ASP A 53 2.22 13.37 -5.28
N GLU A 54 1.63 14.36 -5.96
CA GLU A 54 0.71 14.16 -7.08
C GLU A 54 1.41 13.50 -8.29
N GLN A 55 2.61 13.96 -8.64
CA GLN A 55 3.40 13.36 -9.72
C GLN A 55 3.78 11.92 -9.39
N VAL A 56 4.16 11.64 -8.15
CA VAL A 56 4.50 10.28 -7.71
C VAL A 56 3.25 9.41 -7.73
N ALA A 57 2.11 9.89 -7.21
CA ALA A 57 0.84 9.16 -7.23
C ALA A 57 0.36 8.84 -8.66
N GLN A 58 0.62 9.73 -9.63
CA GLN A 58 0.32 9.47 -11.04
C GLN A 58 1.15 8.30 -11.59
N LEU A 59 2.45 8.26 -11.29
CA LEU A 59 3.32 7.14 -11.67
C LEU A 59 2.88 5.83 -11.00
N GLU A 60 2.62 5.87 -9.70
CA GLU A 60 2.23 4.71 -8.89
C GLU A 60 0.89 4.11 -9.35
N ARG A 61 -0.08 4.94 -9.77
CA ARG A 61 -1.36 4.48 -10.30
C ARG A 61 -1.21 3.60 -11.54
N LEU A 62 -0.30 3.98 -12.45
CA LEU A 62 -0.02 3.19 -13.64
C LEU A 62 0.84 1.96 -13.34
N ALA A 63 1.79 2.09 -12.41
CA ALA A 63 2.66 0.99 -12.00
C ALA A 63 1.93 -0.04 -11.09
N GLY A 64 0.78 0.31 -10.53
CA GLY A 64 0.07 -0.51 -9.55
C GLY A 64 0.76 -0.57 -8.19
N THR A 65 1.52 0.47 -7.82
CA THR A 65 2.26 0.55 -6.55
C THR A 65 1.63 1.56 -5.59
N THR A 66 2.05 1.52 -4.32
CA THR A 66 1.57 2.40 -3.24
C THR A 66 2.70 2.80 -2.28
N LEU A 67 3.95 2.81 -2.76
CA LEU A 67 5.17 2.91 -1.97
C LEU A 67 5.27 4.25 -1.23
N LEU A 68 4.82 5.36 -1.84
CA LEU A 68 4.81 6.65 -1.15
C LEU A 68 3.79 6.67 -0.02
N ALA A 69 2.59 6.13 -0.26
CA ALA A 69 1.56 6.01 0.76
C ALA A 69 1.99 5.07 1.90
N ASP A 70 2.58 3.93 1.57
CA ASP A 70 3.10 2.96 2.54
C ASP A 70 4.17 3.59 3.44
N TYR A 71 5.09 4.37 2.86
CA TYR A 71 6.08 5.14 3.62
C TYR A 71 5.42 6.15 4.56
N LEU A 72 4.49 6.98 4.06
CA LEU A 72 3.83 8.01 4.86
C LEU A 72 3.03 7.41 6.01
N CYS A 73 2.24 6.35 5.75
CA CYS A 73 1.49 5.64 6.79
C CYS A 73 2.41 5.08 7.88
N ALA A 74 3.57 4.52 7.50
CA ALA A 74 4.52 3.97 8.46
C ALA A 74 5.08 5.02 9.43
N LEU A 75 5.24 6.28 9.01
CA LEU A 75 5.65 7.37 9.91
C LEU A 75 4.67 7.60 11.07
N TYR A 76 3.40 7.22 10.90
CA TYR A 76 2.35 7.33 11.90
C TYR A 76 2.00 5.98 12.55
N GLY A 77 2.79 4.92 12.29
CA GLY A 77 2.46 3.57 12.73
C GLY A 77 1.22 2.98 12.06
N GLY A 78 0.76 3.57 10.95
CA GLY A 78 -0.42 3.16 10.20
C GLY A 78 -0.08 2.25 9.01
N VAL A 79 -1.11 1.84 8.29
CA VAL A 79 -1.01 1.12 7.01
C VAL A 79 -1.93 1.75 5.98
N PHE A 80 -1.48 1.79 4.73
CA PHE A 80 -2.34 2.15 3.61
C PHE A 80 -3.14 0.93 3.18
N VAL A 81 -4.45 1.10 3.02
CA VAL A 81 -5.32 0.09 2.42
C VAL A 81 -6.01 0.71 1.21
N PRO A 82 -5.73 0.22 -0.02
CA PRO A 82 -6.41 0.71 -1.21
C PRO A 82 -7.88 0.30 -1.20
N MET A 83 -8.74 1.21 -1.66
CA MET A 83 -10.15 0.92 -1.89
C MET A 83 -10.32 0.19 -3.23
N PRO A 84 -11.23 -0.79 -3.32
CA PRO A 84 -11.53 -1.43 -4.60
C PRO A 84 -12.12 -0.42 -5.57
N GLY A 85 -11.71 -0.48 -6.85
CA GLY A 85 -12.30 0.31 -7.92
C GLY A 85 -13.74 -0.10 -8.19
N ALA A 86 -14.60 0.83 -8.60
CA ALA A 86 -16.02 0.55 -8.83
C ALA A 86 -16.23 -0.51 -9.94
N GLU A 87 -15.36 -0.55 -10.95
CA GLU A 87 -15.39 -1.57 -12.00
C GLU A 87 -15.08 -3.00 -11.53
N GLN A 88 -14.58 -3.18 -10.31
CA GLN A 88 -14.20 -4.50 -9.75
C GLN A 88 -15.28 -5.09 -8.84
N LEU A 89 -16.44 -4.46 -8.70
CA LEU A 89 -17.45 -4.81 -7.71
C LEU A 89 -18.71 -5.41 -8.35
N ASP A 90 -19.02 -6.65 -7.97
CA ASP A 90 -20.34 -7.27 -8.18
C ASP A 90 -20.92 -7.85 -6.88
N ASN A 91 -22.19 -8.30 -6.90
CA ASN A 91 -22.86 -8.80 -5.69
C ASN A 91 -22.32 -10.16 -5.20
N ILE A 92 -21.76 -11.00 -6.07
CA ILE A 92 -21.16 -12.29 -5.68
C ILE A 92 -19.82 -12.03 -4.97
N ASP A 93 -19.11 -11.00 -5.41
CA ASP A 93 -17.87 -10.51 -4.82
C ASP A 93 -18.08 -10.00 -3.37
N LEU A 94 -19.24 -9.39 -3.05
CA LEU A 94 -19.54 -8.96 -1.68
C LEU A 94 -19.55 -10.12 -0.66
N TYR A 95 -20.21 -11.24 -0.99
CA TYR A 95 -20.25 -12.41 -0.11
C TYR A 95 -18.85 -13.01 0.07
N THR A 96 -18.12 -13.19 -1.03
CA THR A 96 -16.74 -13.69 -1.01
C THR A 96 -15.82 -12.80 -0.17
N ARG A 97 -15.95 -11.47 -0.26
CA ARG A 97 -15.20 -10.52 0.57
C ARG A 97 -15.55 -10.65 2.05
N ALA A 98 -16.83 -10.77 2.40
CA ALA A 98 -17.25 -10.97 3.79
C ALA A 98 -16.67 -12.25 4.40
N ILE A 99 -16.68 -13.36 3.64
CA ILE A 99 -16.05 -14.61 4.07
C ILE A 99 -14.53 -14.44 4.20
N THR A 100 -13.88 -13.79 3.25
CA THR A 100 -12.44 -13.52 3.30
C THR A 100 -12.06 -12.72 4.55
N THR A 101 -12.80 -11.65 4.85
CA THR A 101 -12.62 -10.86 6.07
C THR A 101 -12.76 -11.72 7.32
N ALA A 102 -13.79 -12.58 7.38
CA ALA A 102 -14.05 -13.44 8.52
C ALA A 102 -12.93 -14.47 8.73
N VAL A 103 -12.43 -15.08 7.65
CA VAL A 103 -11.29 -16.02 7.69
C VAL A 103 -10.03 -15.33 8.23
N GLN A 104 -9.71 -14.14 7.70
CA GLN A 104 -8.54 -13.41 8.16
C GLN A 104 -8.66 -12.93 9.60
N ARG A 105 -9.87 -12.55 10.04
CA ARG A 105 -10.13 -12.26 11.45
C ARG A 105 -9.84 -13.48 12.33
N GLY A 106 -10.37 -14.64 11.95
CA GLY A 106 -10.14 -15.89 12.67
C GLY A 106 -8.66 -16.28 12.72
N GLN A 107 -7.89 -15.99 11.66
CA GLN A 107 -6.44 -16.19 11.66
C GLN A 107 -5.72 -15.30 12.68
N VAL A 108 -6.13 -14.03 12.81
CA VAL A 108 -5.59 -13.13 13.85
C VAL A 108 -5.93 -13.66 15.23
N ASP A 109 -7.19 -14.00 15.47
CA ASP A 109 -7.67 -14.51 16.76
C ASP A 109 -6.94 -15.81 17.14
N LYS A 110 -6.69 -16.69 16.17
CA LYS A 110 -5.91 -17.92 16.37
C LYS A 110 -4.46 -17.63 16.75
N LEU A 111 -3.76 -16.75 16.01
CA LEU A 111 -2.36 -16.42 16.31
C LEU A 111 -2.21 -15.82 17.71
N ILE A 112 -3.14 -14.94 18.11
CA ILE A 112 -3.17 -14.39 19.47
C ILE A 112 -3.39 -15.50 20.50
N ALA A 113 -4.36 -16.40 20.28
CA ALA A 113 -4.62 -17.50 21.20
C ALA A 113 -3.43 -18.47 21.32
N ASP A 114 -2.76 -18.75 20.20
CA ASP A 114 -1.60 -19.63 20.14
C ASP A 114 -0.37 -19.02 20.85
N ALA A 115 -0.13 -17.71 20.69
CA ALA A 115 0.97 -16.98 21.34
C ALA A 115 0.74 -16.85 22.85
N LEU A 116 -0.49 -16.62 23.30
CA LEU A 116 -0.79 -16.47 24.74
C LEU A 116 -0.68 -17.78 25.55
N ARG A 117 -0.35 -18.92 24.93
CA ARG A 117 -0.28 -20.22 25.64
C ARG A 117 0.82 -20.30 26.69
N ASP A 118 1.94 -19.63 26.48
CA ASP A 118 3.03 -19.55 27.47
C ASP A 118 2.98 -18.27 28.32
N GLY A 119 2.01 -17.40 28.04
CA GLY A 119 1.74 -16.16 28.77
C GLY A 119 2.59 -14.95 28.34
N VAL A 120 3.41 -15.07 27.29
CA VAL A 120 4.24 -13.98 26.76
C VAL A 120 4.10 -13.95 25.24
N ILE A 121 4.15 -12.77 24.63
CA ILE A 121 4.23 -12.65 23.17
C ILE A 121 5.65 -12.23 22.83
N ASP A 122 6.37 -13.06 22.09
CA ASP A 122 7.72 -12.74 21.63
C ASP A 122 7.71 -11.85 20.37
N GLU A 123 8.89 -11.39 19.93
CA GLU A 123 9.01 -10.49 18.79
C GLU A 123 8.60 -11.14 17.46
N ALA A 124 8.80 -12.46 17.31
CA ALA A 124 8.41 -13.18 16.12
C ALA A 124 6.89 -13.36 16.06
N GLU A 125 6.26 -13.73 17.18
CA GLU A 125 4.81 -13.83 17.31
C GLU A 125 4.13 -12.47 17.13
N LEU A 126 4.70 -11.42 17.71
CA LEU A 126 4.23 -10.05 17.50
C LEU A 126 4.26 -9.69 16.01
N ALA A 127 5.36 -9.99 15.32
CA ALA A 127 5.47 -9.72 13.88
C ALA A 127 4.42 -10.49 13.07
N GLU A 128 4.16 -11.76 13.39
CA GLU A 128 3.13 -12.58 12.75
C GLU A 128 1.72 -12.05 13.00
N ILE A 129 1.39 -11.73 14.25
CA ILE A 129 0.09 -11.16 14.66
C ILE A 129 -0.15 -9.85 13.92
N ILE A 130 0.84 -8.94 13.90
CA ILE A 130 0.72 -7.66 13.21
C ILE A 130 0.56 -7.85 11.70
N ALA A 131 1.30 -8.79 11.09
CA ALA A 131 1.16 -9.08 9.67
C ALA A 131 -0.25 -9.61 9.34
N ALA A 132 -0.77 -10.56 10.11
CA ALA A 132 -2.12 -11.09 9.93
C ALA A 132 -3.19 -10.01 10.21
N HIS A 133 -3.00 -9.19 11.23
CA HIS A 133 -3.93 -8.11 11.58
C HIS A 133 -4.03 -7.08 10.46
N ARG A 134 -2.90 -6.70 9.85
CA ARG A 134 -2.89 -5.79 8.70
C ARG A 134 -3.65 -6.36 7.50
N GLN A 135 -3.52 -7.66 7.23
CA GLN A 135 -4.30 -8.32 6.17
C GLN A 135 -5.80 -8.28 6.49
N HIS A 136 -6.19 -8.63 7.71
CA HIS A 136 -7.58 -8.57 8.15
C HIS A 136 -8.18 -7.16 7.99
N ILE A 137 -7.48 -6.13 8.47
CA ILE A 137 -7.93 -4.74 8.33
C ILE A 137 -8.04 -4.36 6.85
N ALA A 138 -7.12 -4.82 6.01
CA ALA A 138 -7.17 -4.57 4.58
C ALA A 138 -8.42 -5.19 3.93
N ALA A 139 -8.72 -6.47 4.20
CA ALA A 139 -9.92 -7.11 3.69
C ALA A 139 -11.19 -6.46 4.25
N ARG A 140 -11.23 -6.13 5.54
CA ARG A 140 -12.39 -5.49 6.15
C ARG A 140 -12.67 -4.14 5.51
N HIS A 141 -11.63 -3.34 5.29
CA HIS A 141 -11.76 -2.05 4.64
C HIS A 141 -12.24 -2.20 3.19
N ALA A 142 -11.70 -3.16 2.44
CA ALA A 142 -12.14 -3.44 1.07
C ALA A 142 -13.60 -3.92 1.01
N GLU A 143 -14.03 -4.76 1.94
CA GLU A 143 -15.42 -5.21 2.06
C GLU A 143 -16.37 -4.05 2.35
N VAL A 144 -16.07 -3.23 3.36
CA VAL A 144 -16.87 -2.04 3.70
C VAL A 144 -16.92 -1.08 2.52
N GLY A 145 -15.77 -0.85 1.87
CA GLY A 145 -15.66 -0.01 0.70
C GLY A 145 -16.48 -0.50 -0.49
N ALA A 146 -16.54 -1.81 -0.70
CA ALA A 146 -17.38 -2.43 -1.72
C ALA A 146 -18.87 -2.18 -1.45
N VAL A 147 -19.33 -2.41 -0.22
CA VAL A 147 -20.72 -2.15 0.20
C VAL A 147 -21.08 -0.68 0.01
N ILE A 148 -20.23 0.24 0.45
CA ILE A 148 -20.46 1.69 0.27
C ILE A 148 -20.54 2.04 -1.21
N THR A 149 -19.62 1.53 -2.03
CA THR A 149 -19.53 1.87 -3.45
C THR A 149 -20.74 1.37 -4.24
N LEU A 150 -21.23 0.16 -3.94
CA LEU A 150 -22.39 -0.42 -4.62
C LEU A 150 -23.74 0.21 -4.21
N HIS A 151 -23.83 0.73 -2.98
CA HIS A 151 -25.10 1.23 -2.43
C HIS A 151 -25.19 2.75 -2.28
N ARG A 152 -24.13 3.50 -2.61
CA ARG A 152 -24.18 4.98 -2.64
C ARG A 152 -24.96 5.47 -3.86
N LYS A 153 -25.70 6.55 -3.68
CA LYS A 153 -26.45 7.23 -4.76
C LYS A 153 -25.53 8.04 -5.66
#